data_AF-A0A0Q7YH45-F1
#
_entry.id   AF-A0A0Q7YH45-F1
#
_cell.length_a   1.000
_cell.length_b   1.000
_cell.length_c   1.000
_cell.angle_alpha   90.00
_cell.angle_beta   90.00
_cell.angle_gamma   90.00
#
_symmetry.space_group_name_H-M   'P 1'
#
loop_
_entity.id
_entity.type
_entity.pdbx_description
1 polymer ?
#
loop_
_entity_poly.entity_id
_entity_poly.type
_entity_poly.pdbx_seq_one_letter_code
_entity_poly.pdbx_strand_id
1 'polypeptide(L)'
;MEVSMEQDSMETERLGRAMAARARTRPEFIGYAMELWEAANAGCSIADVLRCGEEQLWRLAVTPRPTGIGLTEASFSLAADLDVNPAALVNILRFAESAQAFAGANDDGEMLMAALDRDADEEDRER
;
A
#
# COMPACT_ATOMS: atom_id res chain seq x y z
N MET A 1 -10.82 42.36 -6.43
CA MET A 1 -11.25 41.27 -5.53
C MET A 1 -10.31 40.12 -5.80
N GLU A 2 -9.24 40.04 -5.01
CA GLU A 2 -8.06 39.18 -5.23
C GLU A 2 -7.92 38.23 -4.03
N VAL A 3 -9.04 37.60 -3.64
CA VAL A 3 -9.15 36.81 -2.40
C VAL A 3 -9.30 35.30 -2.69
N SER A 4 -9.50 34.85 -3.94
CA SER A 4 -9.97 33.46 -4.15
C SER A 4 -8.88 32.41 -4.38
N MET A 5 -7.82 32.66 -5.17
CA MET A 5 -6.96 31.55 -5.62
C MET A 5 -6.01 30.99 -4.53
N GLU A 6 -5.43 31.84 -3.69
CA GLU A 6 -4.50 31.38 -2.64
C GLU A 6 -5.22 30.70 -1.47
N GLN A 7 -6.43 31.14 -1.13
CA GLN A 7 -7.25 30.50 -0.10
C GLN A 7 -7.75 29.12 -0.54
N ASP A 8 -8.21 29.00 -1.79
CA ASP A 8 -8.65 27.72 -2.36
C ASP A 8 -7.50 26.69 -2.42
N SER A 9 -6.28 27.14 -2.71
CA SER A 9 -5.08 26.27 -2.73
C SER A 9 -4.74 25.73 -1.34
N MET A 10 -4.72 26.60 -0.31
CA MET A 10 -4.40 26.17 1.06
C MET A 10 -5.45 25.22 1.64
N GLU A 11 -6.72 25.44 1.34
CA GLU A 11 -7.80 24.56 1.79
C GLU A 11 -7.72 23.19 1.11
N THR A 12 -7.44 23.17 -0.20
CA THR A 12 -7.23 21.94 -0.96
C THR A 12 -6.07 21.12 -0.42
N GLU A 13 -4.93 21.75 -0.13
CA GLU A 13 -3.78 21.08 0.48
C GLU A 13 -4.11 20.51 1.86
N ARG A 14 -4.81 21.30 2.69
CA ARG A 14 -5.21 20.85 4.03
C ARG A 14 -6.13 19.63 3.95
N LEU A 15 -7.11 19.64 3.04
CA LEU A 15 -8.01 18.52 2.82
C LEU A 15 -7.25 17.31 2.29
N GLY A 16 -6.35 17.52 1.33
CA GLY A 16 -5.47 16.49 0.76
C GLY A 16 -4.64 15.77 1.82
N ARG A 17 -3.99 16.53 2.71
CA ARG A 17 -3.23 15.96 3.84
C ARG A 17 -4.11 15.18 4.82
N ALA A 18 -5.29 15.69 5.14
CA ALA A 18 -6.24 14.99 6.02
C ALA A 18 -6.75 13.68 5.40
N MET A 19 -6.99 13.66 4.09
CA MET A 19 -7.36 12.45 3.37
C MET A 19 -6.21 11.46 3.27
N ALA A 20 -4.98 11.92 3.03
CA ALA A 20 -3.79 11.07 3.00
C ALA A 20 -3.55 10.36 4.33
N ALA A 21 -3.75 11.06 5.46
CA ALA A 21 -3.68 10.45 6.79
C ALA A 21 -4.72 9.32 6.97
N ARG A 22 -5.94 9.50 6.45
CA ARG A 22 -6.96 8.44 6.43
C ARG A 22 -6.64 7.30 5.47
N ALA A 23 -6.03 7.60 4.33
CA ALA A 23 -5.67 6.60 3.33
C ALA A 23 -4.61 5.62 3.85
N ARG A 24 -3.73 6.06 4.77
CA ARG A 24 -2.74 5.21 5.45
C ARG A 24 -3.34 4.04 6.23
N THR A 25 -4.61 4.11 6.62
CA THR A 25 -5.29 3.04 7.37
C THR A 25 -6.29 2.24 6.54
N ARG A 26 -6.29 2.43 5.21
CA ARG A 26 -7.31 1.86 4.30
C ARG A 26 -6.65 1.06 3.17
N PRO A 27 -6.76 -0.29 3.15
CA PRO A 27 -6.03 -1.17 2.24
C PRO A 27 -6.20 -0.93 0.74
N GLU A 28 -7.29 -0.28 0.35
CA GLU A 28 -7.61 0.06 -1.04
C GLU A 28 -6.81 1.25 -1.59
N PHE A 29 -6.09 2.00 -0.74
CA PHE A 29 -5.31 3.17 -1.15
C PHE A 29 -3.80 2.91 -1.11
N ILE A 30 -3.05 3.66 -1.93
CA ILE A 30 -1.58 3.60 -1.94
C ILE A 30 -1.00 4.04 -0.59
N GLY A 31 -1.65 4.97 0.12
CA GLY A 31 -1.24 5.41 1.45
C GLY A 31 -1.03 4.26 2.44
N TYR A 32 -1.88 3.23 2.40
CA TYR A 32 -1.72 2.04 3.24
C TYR A 32 -0.48 1.21 2.86
N ALA A 33 -0.18 1.07 1.57
CA ALA A 33 1.03 0.38 1.12
C ALA A 33 2.30 1.12 1.56
N MET A 34 2.27 2.46 1.55
CA MET A 34 3.38 3.29 2.04
C MET A 34 3.57 3.12 3.55
N GLU A 35 2.48 3.12 4.32
CA GLU A 35 2.53 2.88 5.77
C GLU A 35 3.14 1.51 6.11
N LEU A 36 2.70 0.45 5.42
CA LEU A 36 3.27 -0.89 5.58
C LEU A 36 4.77 -0.93 5.25
N TRP A 37 5.16 -0.25 4.18
CA TRP A 37 6.56 -0.20 3.76
C TRP A 37 7.42 0.57 4.75
N GLU A 38 6.97 1.74 5.23
CA GLU A 38 7.69 2.54 6.24
C GLU A 38 7.83 1.76 7.56
N ALA A 39 6.78 1.05 7.98
CA ALA A 39 6.81 0.20 9.18
C ALA A 39 7.86 -0.92 9.07
N ALA A 40 8.03 -1.49 7.87
CA ALA A 40 9.02 -2.54 7.60
C ALA A 40 10.45 -2.00 7.37
N ASN A 41 10.60 -0.72 7.04
CA ASN A 41 11.87 -0.08 6.69
C ASN A 41 12.15 1.11 7.62
N ALA A 42 12.28 0.82 8.91
CA ALA A 42 12.51 1.84 9.93
C ALA A 42 13.76 2.69 9.60
N GLY A 43 13.58 4.01 9.59
CA GLY A 43 14.65 4.97 9.29
C GLY A 43 14.75 5.36 7.81
N CYS A 44 13.91 4.80 6.93
CA CYS A 44 13.80 5.25 5.54
C CYS A 44 12.54 6.09 5.34
N SER A 45 12.69 7.29 4.79
CA SER A 45 11.56 8.14 4.41
C SER A 45 11.00 7.71 3.06
N ILE A 46 9.67 7.52 2.98
CA ILE A 46 9.01 7.23 1.70
C ILE A 46 9.22 8.36 0.68
N ALA A 47 9.34 9.61 1.14
CA ALA A 47 9.57 10.79 0.31
C ALA A 47 10.88 10.68 -0.47
N ASP A 48 11.95 10.25 0.20
CA ASP A 48 13.29 10.14 -0.37
C ASP A 48 13.36 9.00 -1.38
N VAL A 49 12.70 7.88 -1.06
CA VAL A 49 12.64 6.69 -1.92
C VAL A 49 11.87 6.99 -3.21
N LEU A 50 10.73 7.67 -3.08
CA LEU A 50 9.90 8.11 -4.19
C LEU A 50 10.44 9.37 -4.90
N ARG A 51 11.44 10.04 -4.31
CA ARG A 51 12.05 11.29 -4.81
C ARG A 51 11.02 12.39 -5.07
N CYS A 52 10.12 12.59 -4.13
CA CYS A 52 8.98 13.49 -4.31
C CYS A 52 8.77 14.40 -3.09
N GLY A 53 8.14 15.55 -3.33
CA GLY A 53 7.74 16.49 -2.31
C GLY A 53 6.42 16.13 -1.64
N GLU A 54 6.04 16.94 -0.65
CA GLU A 54 4.85 16.69 0.17
C GLU A 54 3.55 16.67 -0.65
N GLU A 55 3.45 17.48 -1.70
CA GLU A 55 2.24 17.53 -2.54
C GLU A 55 1.99 16.20 -3.25
N GLN A 56 3.02 15.72 -3.93
CA GLN A 56 2.98 14.46 -4.67
C GLN A 56 2.73 13.30 -3.72
N LEU A 57 3.27 13.37 -2.50
CA LEU A 57 3.07 12.41 -1.43
C LEU A 57 1.60 12.26 -1.03
N TRP A 58 0.91 13.35 -0.71
CA TRP A 58 -0.49 13.24 -0.29
C TRP A 58 -1.40 12.86 -1.46
N ARG A 59 -1.11 13.34 -2.68
CA ARG A 59 -1.83 12.95 -3.91
C ARG A 59 -1.68 11.47 -4.21
N LEU A 60 -0.46 10.95 -4.09
CA LEU A 60 -0.18 9.54 -4.24
C LEU A 60 -0.90 8.73 -3.16
N ALA A 61 -0.83 9.16 -1.90
CA ALA A 61 -1.43 8.44 -0.78
C ALA A 61 -2.95 8.24 -0.93
N VAL A 62 -3.68 9.24 -1.45
CA VAL A 62 -5.14 9.16 -1.67
C VAL A 62 -5.54 8.45 -2.97
N THR A 63 -4.57 8.04 -3.79
CA THR A 63 -4.84 7.35 -5.05
C THR A 63 -5.21 5.88 -4.77
N PRO A 64 -6.25 5.33 -5.44
CA PRO A 64 -6.58 3.91 -5.34
C PRO A 64 -5.39 3.03 -5.74
N ARG A 65 -5.16 1.96 -5.00
CA ARG A 65 -4.02 1.07 -5.19
C ARG A 65 -4.23 0.16 -6.41
N PRO A 66 -3.32 0.17 -7.40
CA PRO A 66 -3.30 -0.86 -8.43
C PRO A 66 -2.95 -2.23 -7.84
N THR A 67 -3.59 -3.29 -8.35
CA THR A 67 -3.35 -4.67 -7.92
C THR A 67 -3.33 -5.66 -9.10
N GLY A 68 -2.70 -6.81 -8.91
CA GLY A 68 -2.71 -7.93 -9.85
C GLY A 68 -1.86 -7.69 -11.11
N ILE A 69 -2.27 -8.31 -12.22
CA ILE A 69 -1.49 -8.39 -13.47
C ILE A 69 -1.15 -7.00 -14.05
N GLY A 70 -2.03 -6.01 -13.84
CA GLY A 70 -1.85 -4.63 -14.32
C GLY A 70 -1.06 -3.71 -13.38
N LEU A 71 -0.60 -4.19 -12.21
CA LEU A 71 0.02 -3.35 -11.19
C LEU A 71 1.20 -2.56 -11.74
N THR A 72 2.12 -3.21 -12.44
CA THR A 72 3.35 -2.56 -12.91
C THR A 72 3.05 -1.45 -13.91
N GLU A 73 2.24 -1.72 -14.93
CA GLU A 73 1.88 -0.72 -15.94
C GLU A 73 1.15 0.48 -15.31
N ALA A 74 0.13 0.22 -14.48
CA ALA A 74 -0.62 1.28 -13.80
C ALA A 74 0.27 2.11 -12.87
N SER A 75 1.21 1.48 -12.15
CA SER A 75 2.16 2.18 -11.29
C SER A 75 3.11 3.08 -12.07
N PHE A 76 3.57 2.64 -13.24
CA PHE A 76 4.43 3.46 -14.11
C PHE A 76 3.66 4.67 -14.64
N SER A 77 2.40 4.50 -15.05
CA SER A 77 1.56 5.61 -15.49
C SER A 77 1.34 6.62 -14.36
N LEU A 78 0.94 6.15 -13.17
CA LEU A 78 0.74 6.99 -12.00
C LEU A 78 2.00 7.74 -11.59
N ALA A 79 3.16 7.07 -11.68
CA ALA A 79 4.43 7.68 -11.35
C ALA A 79 4.82 8.78 -12.32
N ALA A 80 4.53 8.61 -13.62
CA ALA A 80 4.73 9.65 -14.62
C ALA A 80 3.79 10.84 -14.40
N ASP A 81 2.51 10.59 -14.08
CA ASP A 81 1.52 11.64 -13.86
C ASP A 81 1.81 12.50 -12.62
N LEU A 82 2.44 11.91 -11.60
CA LEU A 82 2.78 12.57 -10.33
C LEU A 82 4.25 12.96 -10.21
N ASP A 83 5.05 12.73 -11.26
CA ASP A 83 6.51 12.98 -11.27
C ASP A 83 7.21 12.36 -10.04
N VAL A 84 6.98 11.06 -9.81
CA VAL A 84 7.63 10.28 -8.75
C VAL A 84 8.42 9.11 -9.32
N ASN A 85 9.30 8.50 -8.52
CA ASN A 85 10.13 7.39 -8.95
C ASN A 85 9.28 6.11 -9.24
N PRO A 86 9.17 5.67 -10.50
CA PRO A 86 8.28 4.56 -10.88
C PRO A 86 8.75 3.21 -10.32
N ALA A 87 10.06 2.96 -10.32
CA ALA A 87 10.60 1.70 -9.83
C ALA A 87 10.40 1.56 -8.32
N ALA A 88 10.57 2.65 -7.58
CA ALA A 88 10.29 2.69 -6.15
C ALA A 88 8.80 2.44 -5.86
N LEU A 89 7.90 3.10 -6.59
CA LEU A 89 6.46 2.91 -6.42
C LEU A 89 6.04 1.45 -6.65
N VAL A 90 6.51 0.83 -7.74
CA VAL A 90 6.22 -0.60 -8.01
C VAL A 90 6.71 -1.49 -6.87
N ASN A 91 7.90 -1.24 -6.34
CA ASN A 91 8.46 -2.05 -5.25
C ASN A 91 7.63 -1.91 -3.97
N ILE A 92 7.23 -0.70 -3.60
CA ILE A 92 6.36 -0.44 -2.43
C ILE A 92 5.03 -1.17 -2.59
N LEU A 93 4.41 -1.09 -3.78
CA LEU A 93 3.11 -1.71 -4.02
C LEU A 93 3.17 -3.24 -4.03
N ARG A 94 4.22 -3.83 -4.64
CA ARG A 94 4.46 -5.28 -4.60
C ARG A 94 4.76 -5.79 -3.20
N PHE A 95 5.48 -5.02 -2.39
CA PHE A 95 5.70 -5.34 -0.99
C PHE A 95 4.35 -5.46 -0.25
N ALA A 96 3.45 -4.50 -0.45
CA ALA A 96 2.13 -4.53 0.17
C ALA A 96 1.24 -5.69 -0.33
N GLU A 97 1.27 -6.04 -1.62
CA GLU A 97 0.58 -7.25 -2.12
C GLU A 97 1.13 -8.52 -1.47
N SER A 98 2.46 -8.63 -1.37
CA SER A 98 3.10 -9.80 -0.76
C SER A 98 2.76 -9.90 0.72
N ALA A 99 2.82 -8.80 1.46
CA ALA A 99 2.47 -8.75 2.88
C ALA A 99 1.01 -9.17 3.14
N GLN A 100 0.08 -8.77 2.26
CA GLN A 100 -1.32 -9.19 2.35
C GLN A 100 -1.50 -10.68 2.04
N ALA A 101 -0.80 -11.21 1.03
CA ALA A 101 -0.84 -12.64 0.72
C ALA A 101 -0.33 -13.49 1.90
N PHE A 102 0.72 -13.05 2.60
CA PHE A 102 1.21 -13.73 3.80
C PHE A 102 0.25 -13.62 4.99
N ALA A 103 -0.42 -12.48 5.19
CA ALA A 103 -1.42 -12.35 6.24
C ALA A 103 -2.61 -13.30 6.00
N GLY A 104 -3.12 -13.39 4.76
CA GLY A 104 -4.19 -14.32 4.41
C GLY A 104 -3.77 -15.80 4.51
N ALA A 105 -2.52 -16.12 4.18
CA ALA A 105 -2.00 -17.49 4.30
C ALA A 105 -1.90 -17.97 5.76
N ASN A 106 -1.71 -17.08 6.73
CA ASN A 106 -1.70 -17.44 8.14
C ASN A 106 -3.11 -17.72 8.69
N ASP A 107 -4.15 -17.07 8.15
CA ASP A 107 -5.55 -17.38 8.47
C ASP A 107 -5.95 -18.75 7.88
N ASP A 108 -5.39 -19.15 6.73
CA ASP A 108 -5.49 -20.50 6.18
C ASP A 108 -4.59 -21.52 6.90
N GLY A 109 -3.68 -21.07 7.77
CA GLY A 109 -2.79 -21.91 8.56
C GLY A 109 -3.54 -22.83 9.53
N GLU A 110 -4.70 -22.41 10.03
CA GLU A 110 -5.60 -23.24 10.83
C GLU A 110 -6.19 -24.39 9.98
N MET A 111 -6.46 -24.14 8.69
CA MET A 111 -6.94 -25.16 7.76
C MET A 111 -5.83 -26.14 7.35
N LEU A 112 -4.58 -25.68 7.25
CA LEU A 112 -3.41 -26.53 6.98
C LEU A 112 -3.06 -27.43 8.18
N MET A 113 -3.16 -26.90 9.41
CA MET A 113 -2.99 -27.68 10.64
C MET A 113 -4.12 -28.70 10.82
N ALA A 114 -5.37 -28.33 10.50
CA ALA A 114 -6.50 -29.27 10.51
C ALA A 114 -6.42 -30.37 9.43
N ALA A 115 -5.74 -30.11 8.30
CA ALA A 115 -5.47 -31.13 7.29
C ALA A 115 -4.38 -32.11 7.75
N LEU A 116 -3.32 -31.61 8.41
CA LEU A 116 -2.25 -32.44 8.96
C LEU A 116 -2.71 -33.29 10.17
N ASP A 117 -3.61 -32.77 11.01
CA ASP A 117 -4.20 -33.53 12.13
C ASP A 117 -5.12 -34.66 11.63
N ARG A 118 -5.79 -34.49 10.47
CA ARG A 118 -6.62 -35.56 9.88
C ARG A 118 -5.80 -36.73 9.35
N ASP A 119 -4.66 -36.45 8.72
CA ASP A 119 -3.77 -37.51 8.20
C ASP A 119 -3.10 -38.27 9.36
N ALA A 120 -2.81 -37.61 10.49
CA ALA A 120 -2.28 -38.25 11.69
C ALA A 120 -3.30 -39.21 12.37
N ASP A 121 -4.58 -38.85 12.38
CA ASP A 121 -5.66 -39.69 12.92
C ASP A 121 -6.00 -40.91 12.02
N GLU A 122 -5.66 -40.85 10.72
CA GLU A 122 -5.91 -41.94 9.76
C GLU A 122 -4.79 -43.00 9.81
N GLU A 123 -3.53 -42.60 10.03
CA GLU A 123 -2.39 -43.52 10.23
C GLU A 123 -2.52 -44.37 11.51
N ASP A 124 -3.18 -43.86 12.56
CA ASP A 124 -3.43 -44.60 13.81
C ASP A 124 -4.62 -45.57 13.74
N ARG A 125 -5.44 -45.52 12.67
CA ARG A 125 -6.52 -46.50 12.43
C ARG A 125 -6.11 -47.68 11.56
N GLU A 126 -4.97 -47.60 10.88
CA GLU A 126 -4.44 -48.65 10.02
C GLU A 126 -3.34 -49.51 10.67
N ARG A 127 -3.12 -49.35 11.99
CA ARG A 127 -2.26 -50.22 12.82
C ARG A 127 -3.07 -51.11 13.76
#